data_AF-A0A512DAM4-F1
#
_entry.id   AF-A0A512DAM4-F1
#
_cell.length_a   1.000
_cell.length_b   1.000
_cell.length_c   1.000
_cell.angle_alpha   90.00
_cell.angle_beta   90.00
_cell.angle_gamma   90.00
#
_symmetry.space_group_name_H-M   'P 1'
#
loop_
_entity.id
_entity.type
_entity.pdbx_description
1 polymer ?
#
loop_
_entity_poly.entity_id
_entity_poly.type
_entity_poly.pdbx_seq_one_letter_code
_entity_poly.pdbx_strand_id
1 'polypeptide(L)' 'MTYAPDRIHQEVAYVAYHFHWALDDILDLEHGQRLRYVSEIADINTRLGQER' A
#
# COMPACT_ATOMS: atom_id res chain seq x y z
N MET A 1 -2.99 5.00 20.68
CA MET A 1 -3.17 3.71 19.98
C MET A 1 -1.87 3.42 19.24
N THR A 2 -1.09 2.46 19.72
CA THR A 2 0.15 2.02 19.06
C THR A 2 -0.22 1.37 17.73
N TYR A 3 0.36 1.85 16.65
CA TYR A 3 0.22 1.21 15.35
C TYR A 3 0.84 -0.19 15.45
N ALA A 4 0.04 -1.24 15.25
CA ALA A 4 0.53 -2.61 15.37
C ALA A 4 1.57 -2.85 14.25
N PRO A 5 2.78 -3.36 14.57
CA PRO A 5 3.83 -3.59 13.58
C PRO A 5 3.36 -4.46 12.41
N ASP A 6 2.44 -5.40 12.67
CA ASP A 6 1.83 -6.25 11.65
C ASP A 6 1.11 -5.45 10.55
N ARG A 7 0.50 -4.31 10.90
CA ARG A 7 -0.22 -3.48 9.93
C ARG A 7 0.73 -2.77 8.97
N ILE A 8 1.90 -2.33 9.45
CA ILE A 8 2.93 -1.73 8.58
C ILE A 8 3.43 -2.78 7.58
N HIS A 9 3.72 -3.99 8.06
CA HIS A 9 4.15 -5.08 7.18
C HIS A 9 3.14 -5.38 6.08
N GLN A 10 1.84 -5.37 6.40
CA GLN A 10 0.78 -5.57 5.40
C GLN A 10 0.73 -4.43 4.37
N GLU A 11 0.79 -3.17 4.79
CA GLU A 11 0.78 -2.01 3.88
C GLU A 11 1.97 -2.05 2.93
N VAL A 12 3.16 -2.31 3.48
CA VAL A 12 4.41 -2.36 2.71
C VAL A 12 4.36 -3.50 1.69
N ALA A 13 3.96 -4.70 2.12
CA ALA A 13 3.82 -5.85 1.23
C ALA A 13 2.80 -5.57 0.11
N TYR A 14 1.69 -4.90 0.42
CA TYR A 14 0.66 -4.56 -0.56
C TYR A 14 1.19 -3.59 -1.63
N VAL A 15 1.88 -2.52 -1.21
CA VAL A 15 2.48 -1.56 -2.15
C VAL A 15 3.58 -2.23 -2.98
N ALA A 16 4.47 -3.01 -2.36
CA ALA A 16 5.54 -3.71 -3.06
C ALA A 16 5.00 -4.72 -4.09
N TYR A 17 3.90 -5.42 -3.77
CA TYR A 17 3.28 -6.39 -4.68
C TYR A 17 2.71 -5.72 -5.94
N HIS A 18 2.12 -4.52 -5.81
CA HIS A 18 1.44 -3.83 -6.91
C HIS A 18 2.33 -2.90 -7.74
N PHE A 19 3.29 -2.21 -7.11
CA PHE A 19 4.16 -1.25 -7.79
C PHE A 19 5.62 -1.71 -7.91
N HIS A 20 5.98 -2.83 -7.29
CA HIS A 20 7.34 -3.39 -7.34
C HIS A 20 8.43 -2.41 -6.87
N TRP A 21 8.08 -1.47 -6.00
CA TRP A 21 9.04 -0.58 -5.37
C TRP A 21 9.91 -1.32 -4.36
N ALA A 22 11.12 -0.81 -4.14
CA ALA A 22 12.00 -1.37 -3.13
C ALA A 22 11.42 -1.17 -1.73
N LEU A 23 11.75 -2.09 -0.83
CA LEU A 23 11.30 -2.03 0.56
C LEU A 23 11.69 -0.70 1.23
N ASP A 24 12.93 -0.27 1.00
CA ASP A 24 13.47 0.95 1.60
C ASP A 24 12.69 2.20 1.15
N ASP A 25 12.36 2.29 -0.14
CA ASP A 25 11.57 3.40 -0.69
C ASP A 25 10.17 3.50 -0.05
N ILE A 26 9.55 2.36 0.27
CA ILE A 26 8.21 2.31 0.87
C ILE A 26 8.27 2.62 2.37
N LEU A 27 9.35 2.20 3.05
CA LEU A 27 9.57 2.49 4.47
C LEU A 27 9.90 3.97 4.72
N ASP A 28 10.50 4.65 3.75
CA ASP A 28 10.78 6.09 3.80
C ASP A 28 9.52 6.96 3.63
N LEU A 29 8.40 6.39 3.15
CA LEU A 29 7.14 7.12 3.05
C LEU A 29 6.57 7.44 4.44
N GLU A 30 6.08 8.68 4.57
CA GLU A 30 5.28 9.03 5.74
C GLU A 30 4.05 8.12 5.82
N HIS A 31 3.60 7.85 7.04
CA HIS A 31 2.47 6.95 7.29
C HIS A 31 1.22 7.31 6.46
N GLY A 32 0.90 8.61 6.35
CA GLY A 32 -0.23 9.08 5.54
C GLY A 32 -0.03 8.91 4.03
N GLN A 33 1.19 9.06 3.54
CA GLN A 33 1.51 8.85 2.12
C GLN A 33 1.37 7.38 1.74
N ARG A 34 1.89 6.47 2.57
CA ARG A 34 1.74 5.03 2.36
C ARG A 34 0.28 4.60 2.35
N LEU A 35 -0.53 5.09 3.29
CA LEU A 35 -1.97 4.82 3.33
C LEU A 35 -2.68 5.32 2.06
N ARG A 36 -2.28 6.48 1.52
CA ARG A 36 -2.82 6.98 0.25
C ARG A 36 -2.54 6.00 -0.89
N TYR A 37 -1.31 5.53 -1.04
CA TYR A 37 -0.99 4.56 -2.09
C TYR A 37 -1.77 3.25 -1.94
N VAL A 38 -1.94 2.75 -0.72
CA VAL A 38 -2.80 1.58 -0.46
C VAL A 38 -4.22 1.81 -0.96
N SER A 39 -4.81 2.99 -0.69
CA SER A 39 -6.15 3.35 -1.18
C SER A 39 -6.22 3.42 -2.71
N GLU A 40 -5.27 4.10 -3.35
CA GLU A 40 -5.24 4.25 -4.81
C GLU A 40 -5.13 2.91 -5.53
N ILE A 41 -4.31 1.99 -5.01
CA ILE A 41 -4.19 0.62 -5.54
C ILE A 41 -5.55 -0.11 -5.44
N ALA A 42 -6.23 0.00 -4.30
CA ALA A 42 -7.55 -0.62 -4.11
C ALA A 42 -8.58 -0.06 -5.09
N ASP A 43 -8.57 1.26 -5.33
CA ASP A 43 -9.46 1.92 -6.29
C ASP A 43 -9.18 1.48 -7.73
N ILE A 44 -7.90 1.37 -8.13
CA ILE A 44 -7.50 0.85 -9.44
C ILE A 44 -8.02 -0.57 -9.63
N ASN A 45 -7.77 -1.46 -8.67
CA ASN A 45 -8.20 -2.86 -8.74
C ASN A 45 -9.73 -2.99 -8.78
N THR A 46 -10.44 -2.14 -8.03
CA THR A 46 -11.91 -2.11 -8.05
C THR A 46 -12.42 -1.74 -9.44
N ARG A 47 -11.88 -0.69 -10.06
CA ARG A 47 -12.28 -0.29 -11.42
C ARG A 47 -11.98 -1.37 -12.46
N LEU A 48 -10.78 -1.95 -12.43
CA LEU A 48 -10.39 -3.04 -13.35
C LEU A 48 -11.27 -4.28 -13.18
N GLY A 49 -11.72 -4.56 -11.95
CA GLY A 49 -12.64 -5.66 -11.68
C GLY A 49 -14.07 -5.43 -12.20
N GLN A 50 -14.51 -4.18 -12.34
CA GLN A 50 -15.83 -3.84 -12.92
C GLN A 50 -15.84 -3.87 -14.46
N GLU A 51 -14.67 -3.77 -15.09
CA GLU A 51 -14.52 -3.83 -16.56
C GLU A 51 -14.43 -5.27 -17.10
N ARG A 52 -14.46 -6.28 -16.22
CA ARG A 52 -14.39 -7.72 -16.54
C ARG A 52 -15.75 -8.39 -16.46
#